data_AF-A0A3B0UBX0-F1
#
_entry.id   AF-A0A3B0UBX0-F1
#
_cell.length_a   1.000
_cell.length_b   1.000
_cell.length_c   1.000
_cell.angle_alpha   90.00
_cell.angle_beta   90.00
_cell.angle_gamma   90.00
#
_symmetry.space_group_name_H-M   'P 1'
#
loop_
_entity.id
_entity.type
_entity.pdbx_description
1 polymer ?
#
loop_
_entity_poly.entity_id
_entity_poly.type
_entity_poly.pdbx_seq_one_letter_code
_entity_poly.pdbx_strand_id
1 'polypeptide(L)'
;MTIALFAAIVNLIPYLGPMLGASFAIIITTVQSGSEVDSMNSLLMLLLKIGGVFAVVQITDNVLTQPLIFSKSVKAHPLEIFVIIFAAATLAGVVGMILAIPVYTILRVSVKELSSGYKQYRIFKT
;
A
#
# COMPACT_ATOMS: atom_id res chain seq x y z
N MET A 1 -4.16 -16.05 -14.53
CA MET A 1 -5.28 -15.08 -14.59
C MET A 1 -5.85 -14.75 -13.21
N THR A 2 -6.10 -15.76 -12.36
CA THR A 2 -6.61 -15.59 -10.98
C THR A 2 -5.73 -14.67 -10.12
N ILE A 3 -4.41 -14.89 -10.10
CA ILE A 3 -3.46 -14.07 -9.33
C ILE A 3 -3.53 -12.59 -9.75
N ALA A 4 -3.56 -12.33 -11.07
CA ALA A 4 -3.62 -10.96 -11.59
C ALA A 4 -4.94 -10.25 -11.24
N LEU A 5 -6.07 -10.95 -11.35
CA LEU A 5 -7.38 -10.40 -10.98
C LEU A 5 -7.46 -10.08 -9.48
N PHE A 6 -6.99 -11.02 -8.64
CA PHE A 6 -6.94 -10.81 -7.20
C PHE A 6 -6.03 -9.63 -6.83
N ALA A 7 -4.81 -9.59 -7.39
CA ALA A 7 -3.88 -8.50 -7.15
C ALA A 7 -4.45 -7.15 -7.59
N ALA A 8 -5.16 -7.08 -8.72
CA ALA A 8 -5.80 -5.86 -9.19
C ALA A 8 -6.87 -5.34 -8.21
N ILE A 9 -7.73 -6.21 -7.68
CA ILE A 9 -8.77 -5.84 -6.72
C ILE A 9 -8.13 -5.39 -5.39
N VAL A 10 -7.16 -6.15 -4.90
CA VAL A 10 -6.56 -5.93 -3.59
C VAL A 10 -5.62 -4.73 -3.57
N ASN A 11 -4.96 -4.40 -4.70
CA ASN A 11 -4.16 -3.17 -4.88
C ASN A 11 -4.97 -1.88 -4.73
N LEU A 12 -6.30 -1.94 -4.71
CA LEU A 12 -7.14 -0.80 -4.36
C LEU A 12 -6.93 -0.36 -2.90
N ILE A 13 -6.49 -1.29 -2.03
CA ILE A 13 -6.12 -0.99 -0.64
C ILE A 13 -4.67 -0.46 -0.63
N PRO A 14 -4.43 0.79 -0.20
CA PRO A 14 -3.10 1.37 -0.22
C PRO A 14 -2.12 0.64 0.70
N TYR A 15 -0.87 0.46 0.28
CA TYR A 15 0.23 -0.23 0.98
C TYR A 15 -0.02 -1.72 1.32
N LEU A 16 -1.18 -2.08 1.84
CA LEU A 16 -1.58 -3.44 2.18
C LEU A 16 -1.84 -4.28 0.93
N GLY A 17 -2.46 -3.67 -0.09
CA GLY A 17 -2.83 -4.33 -1.34
C GLY A 17 -1.65 -5.01 -2.06
N PRO A 18 -0.59 -4.26 -2.36
CA PRO A 18 0.68 -4.78 -2.88
C PRO A 18 1.23 -6.00 -2.13
N MET A 19 1.26 -5.93 -0.80
CA MET A 19 1.80 -6.98 0.05
C MET A 19 0.92 -8.23 0.03
N LEU A 20 -0.40 -8.05 0.08
CA LEU A 20 -1.37 -9.14 0.00
C LEU A 20 -1.39 -9.80 -1.39
N GLY A 21 -1.27 -9.01 -2.47
CA GLY A 21 -1.18 -9.54 -3.83
C GLY A 21 0.07 -10.39 -4.05
N ALA A 22 1.24 -9.91 -3.60
CA ALA A 22 2.51 -10.62 -3.72
C ALA A 22 2.52 -11.91 -2.88
N SER A 23 2.07 -11.84 -1.63
CA SER A 23 1.99 -13.01 -0.75
C SER A 23 1.00 -14.06 -1.29
N PHE A 24 -0.17 -13.63 -1.76
CA PHE A 24 -1.14 -14.52 -2.40
C PHE A 24 -0.57 -15.20 -3.64
N ALA A 25 0.15 -14.45 -4.49
CA ALA A 25 0.79 -15.01 -5.68
C ALA A 25 1.80 -16.11 -5.32
N ILE A 26 2.65 -15.87 -4.33
CA ILE A 26 3.62 -16.85 -3.84
C ILE A 26 2.91 -18.10 -3.32
N ILE A 27 1.92 -17.94 -2.44
CA ILE A 27 1.19 -19.07 -1.84
C ILE A 27 0.51 -19.93 -2.92
N ILE A 28 -0.26 -19.31 -3.82
CA ILE A 28 -0.99 -20.04 -4.86
C ILE A 28 -0.03 -20.78 -5.79
N THR A 29 1.08 -20.14 -6.15
CA THR A 29 2.09 -20.78 -6.99
C THR A 29 2.74 -21.97 -6.31
N THR A 30 3.11 -21.85 -5.03
CA THR A 30 3.69 -22.97 -4.28
C THR A 30 2.68 -24.11 -4.14
N VAL A 31 1.41 -23.81 -3.87
CA VAL A 31 0.37 -24.83 -3.68
C VAL A 31 0.02 -25.53 -4.99
N GLN A 32 -0.17 -24.81 -6.11
CA GLN A 32 -0.52 -25.41 -7.40
C GLN A 32 0.65 -26.13 -8.07
N SER A 33 1.86 -25.59 -7.94
CA SER A 33 3.03 -26.18 -8.61
C SER A 33 3.67 -27.30 -7.78
N GLY A 34 3.35 -27.39 -6.48
CA GLY A 34 3.95 -28.38 -5.58
C GLY A 34 3.67 -29.85 -5.97
N SER A 35 2.62 -30.12 -6.74
CA SER A 35 2.25 -31.48 -7.19
C SER A 35 2.83 -31.90 -8.55
N GLU A 36 3.30 -30.95 -9.37
CA GLU A 36 3.79 -31.20 -10.74
C GLU A 36 5.28 -30.89 -10.92
N VAL A 37 5.92 -30.31 -9.92
CA VAL A 37 7.32 -29.89 -9.99
C VAL A 37 8.22 -31.00 -9.45
N ASP A 38 8.74 -31.83 -10.35
CA ASP A 38 9.68 -32.93 -10.06
C ASP A 38 11.05 -32.49 -9.48
N SER A 39 11.33 -31.19 -9.36
CA SER A 39 12.61 -30.68 -8.87
C SER A 39 12.49 -29.33 -8.16
N MET A 40 13.12 -29.20 -6.99
CA MET A 40 13.18 -27.94 -6.22
C MET A 40 13.68 -26.74 -7.04
N ASN A 41 14.59 -26.97 -8.00
CA ASN A 41 15.11 -25.93 -8.89
C ASN A 41 14.02 -25.30 -9.79
N SER A 42 13.00 -26.07 -10.19
CA SER A 42 11.91 -25.61 -11.02
C SER A 42 10.97 -24.66 -10.25
N LEU A 43 10.64 -25.01 -8.99
CA LEU A 43 9.81 -24.19 -8.11
C LEU A 43 10.49 -22.86 -7.81
N LEU A 44 11.78 -22.89 -7.48
CA LEU A 44 12.58 -21.71 -7.18
C LEU A 44 12.62 -20.74 -8.38
N MET A 45 12.76 -21.27 -9.60
CA MET A 45 12.70 -20.46 -10.82
C MET A 45 11.32 -19.82 -11.04
N LEU A 46 10.22 -20.51 -10.71
CA LEU A 46 8.87 -19.95 -10.82
C LEU A 46 8.64 -18.82 -9.81
N LEU A 47 9.07 -19.01 -8.56
CA LEU A 47 8.99 -17.98 -7.52
C LEU A 47 9.83 -16.75 -7.88
N LEU A 48 11.02 -16.95 -8.45
CA LEU A 48 11.85 -15.84 -8.93
C LEU A 48 11.18 -15.07 -10.06
N LYS A 49 10.51 -15.75 -10.99
CA LYS A 49 9.75 -15.09 -12.05
C LYS A 49 8.61 -14.24 -11.48
N ILE A 50 7.82 -14.79 -10.56
CA ILE A 50 6.70 -14.06 -9.93
C ILE A 50 7.21 -12.91 -9.07
N GLY A 51 8.21 -13.16 -8.23
CA GLY A 51 8.87 -12.15 -7.42
C GLY A 51 9.45 -11.03 -8.29
N GLY A 52 10.07 -11.37 -9.41
CA GLY A 52 10.57 -10.41 -10.39
C GLY A 52 9.48 -9.53 -10.98
N VAL A 53 8.34 -10.11 -11.40
CA VAL A 53 7.20 -9.34 -11.92
C VAL A 53 6.66 -8.39 -10.85
N PHE A 54 6.40 -8.87 -9.63
CA PHE A 54 5.92 -8.01 -8.55
C PHE A 54 6.95 -6.93 -8.18
N ALA A 55 8.24 -7.25 -8.16
CA ALA A 55 9.29 -6.29 -7.88
C ALA A 55 9.32 -5.18 -8.94
N VAL A 56 9.25 -5.52 -10.23
CA VAL A 56 9.21 -4.52 -11.32
C VAL A 56 7.97 -3.63 -11.17
N VAL A 57 6.78 -4.22 -10.98
CA VAL A 57 5.54 -3.46 -10.80
C VAL A 57 5.66 -2.52 -9.59
N GLN A 58 6.13 -3.02 -8.45
CA GLN A 58 6.25 -2.18 -7.24
C GLN A 58 7.33 -1.11 -7.37
N ILE A 59 8.43 -1.37 -8.05
CA ILE A 59 9.44 -0.34 -8.32
C ILE A 59 8.83 0.74 -9.22
N THR A 60 8.17 0.35 -10.31
CA THR A 60 7.47 1.29 -11.20
C THR A 60 6.46 2.13 -10.42
N ASP A 61 5.64 1.50 -9.57
CA ASP A 61 4.62 2.21 -8.81
C ASP A 61 5.20 3.16 -7.75
N ASN A 62 6.20 2.71 -7.00
CA ASN A 62 6.79 3.52 -5.92
C ASN A 62 7.74 4.62 -6.43
N VAL A 63 8.47 4.36 -7.53
CA VAL A 63 9.52 5.27 -8.03
C VAL A 63 9.01 6.18 -9.14
N LEU A 64 8.09 5.72 -9.98
CA LEU A 64 7.59 6.51 -11.11
C LEU A 64 6.16 6.98 -10.86
N THR A 65 5.22 6.06 -10.68
CA THR A 65 3.79 6.38 -10.61
C THR A 65 3.48 7.29 -9.42
N GLN A 66 3.96 6.94 -8.22
CA GLN A 66 3.69 7.71 -7.00
C GLN A 66 4.24 9.13 -7.06
N PRO A 67 5.51 9.40 -7.41
CA PRO A 67 6.02 10.77 -7.51
C PRO A 67 5.36 11.60 -8.62
N LEU A 68 4.97 10.97 -9.74
CA LEU A 68 4.28 11.68 -10.81
C LEU A 68 2.85 12.07 -10.40
N ILE A 69 2.12 11.19 -9.71
CA ILE A 69 0.73 11.42 -9.28
C ILE A 69 0.68 12.28 -8.01
N PHE A 70 1.50 11.98 -7.01
CA PHE A 70 1.50 12.59 -5.68
C PHE A 70 2.62 13.64 -5.50
N SER A 71 3.07 14.23 -6.62
CA SER A 71 4.18 15.19 -6.81
C SER A 71 4.48 16.15 -5.65
N LYS A 72 3.48 16.58 -4.89
CA LYS A 72 3.68 17.27 -3.62
C LYS A 72 2.52 16.99 -2.68
N SER A 73 2.60 16.01 -1.78
CA SER A 73 1.81 16.09 -0.54
C SER A 73 2.12 15.05 0.53
N VAL A 74 2.15 15.58 1.76
CA VAL A 74 2.02 14.92 3.05
C VAL A 74 3.12 13.89 3.33
N LYS A 75 4.19 14.34 4.00
CA LYS A 75 5.25 13.50 4.61
C LYS A 75 4.67 12.63 5.73
N ALA A 76 3.72 11.75 5.42
CA ALA A 76 3.16 10.78 6.35
C ALA A 76 4.12 9.60 6.44
N HIS A 77 4.37 9.12 7.65
CA HIS A 77 5.20 7.93 7.80
C HIS A 77 4.37 6.70 7.37
N PRO A 78 4.93 5.74 6.59
CA PRO A 78 4.17 4.57 6.15
C PRO A 78 3.47 3.83 7.30
N LEU A 79 4.12 3.73 8.46
CA LEU A 79 3.54 3.13 9.67
C LEU A 79 2.25 3.82 10.14
N GLU A 80 2.16 5.15 10.06
CA GLU A 80 0.93 5.88 10.42
C GLU A 80 -0.21 5.46 9.50
N ILE A 81 0.07 5.31 8.20
CA ILE A 81 -0.93 4.89 7.22
C ILE A 81 -1.40 3.45 7.48
N PHE A 82 -0.51 2.53 7.83
CA PHE A 82 -0.90 1.16 8.22
C PHE A 82 -1.85 1.14 9.41
N VAL A 83 -1.55 1.88 10.47
CA VAL A 83 -2.42 1.96 11.66
C VAL A 83 -3.80 2.46 11.29
N ILE A 84 -3.87 3.50 10.44
CA ILE A 84 -5.15 4.09 10.03
C ILE A 84 -5.92 3.15 9.10
N ILE A 85 -5.25 2.42 8.21
CA ILE A 85 -5.89 1.40 7.37
C ILE A 85 -6.54 0.34 8.24
N PHE A 86 -5.84 -0.18 9.25
CA PHE A 86 -6.42 -1.18 10.15
C PHE A 86 -7.57 -0.62 10.98
N ALA A 87 -7.48 0.62 11.45
CA ALA A 87 -8.59 1.30 12.12
C ALA A 87 -9.78 1.51 11.16
N ALA A 88 -9.55 1.90 9.91
CA ALA A 88 -10.60 2.09 8.93
C ALA A 88 -11.23 0.75 8.48
N ALA A 89 -10.44 -0.33 8.48
CA ALA A 89 -10.92 -1.68 8.23
C ALA A 89 -11.95 -2.12 9.27
N THR A 90 -11.72 -1.82 10.56
CA THR A 90 -12.68 -2.18 11.62
C THR A 90 -13.92 -1.29 11.60
N LEU A 91 -13.81 -0.03 11.16
CA LEU A 91 -14.92 0.92 11.11
C LEU A 91 -15.84 0.74 9.89
N ALA A 92 -15.29 0.53 8.71
CA ALA A 92 -16.03 0.52 7.44
C ALA A 92 -15.54 -0.54 6.45
N GLY A 93 -14.76 -1.53 6.90
CA GLY A 93 -14.29 -2.62 6.06
C GLY A 93 -13.39 -2.15 4.92
N VAL A 94 -13.54 -2.80 3.76
CA VAL A 94 -12.71 -2.52 2.57
C VAL A 94 -12.88 -1.08 2.07
N VAL A 95 -14.11 -0.55 2.09
CA VAL A 95 -14.36 0.84 1.70
C VAL A 95 -13.61 1.81 2.60
N GLY A 96 -13.61 1.56 3.92
CA GLY A 96 -12.82 2.33 4.88
C GLY A 96 -11.33 2.31 4.57
N MET A 97 -10.78 1.14 4.27
CA MET A 97 -9.35 0.99 3.92
C MET A 97 -8.96 1.79 2.67
N ILE A 98 -9.82 1.85 1.66
CA ILE A 98 -9.57 2.61 0.43
C ILE A 98 -9.58 4.12 0.71
N LEU A 99 -10.51 4.57 1.54
CA LEU A 99 -10.64 5.98 1.92
C LEU A 99 -9.68 6.44 3.03
N ALA A 100 -8.88 5.53 3.59
CA ALA A 100 -8.01 5.81 4.72
C ALA A 100 -7.01 6.96 4.46
N ILE A 101 -6.31 6.94 3.32
CA ILE A 101 -5.31 7.97 2.95
C ILE A 101 -5.94 9.36 2.77
N PRO A 102 -6.98 9.56 1.93
CA PRO A 102 -7.55 10.89 1.74
C PRO A 102 -8.13 11.45 3.04
N VAL A 103 -8.85 10.64 3.82
CA VAL A 103 -9.42 11.08 5.11
C VAL A 103 -8.31 11.48 6.09
N TYR A 104 -7.28 10.65 6.23
CA TYR A 104 -6.13 10.98 7.08
C TYR A 104 -5.44 12.26 6.64
N THR A 105 -5.22 12.41 5.33
CA THR A 105 -4.55 13.56 4.75
C THR A 105 -5.32 14.85 5.06
N ILE A 106 -6.65 14.84 4.88
CA ILE A 106 -7.51 15.99 5.20
C ILE A 106 -7.38 16.34 6.69
N LEU A 107 -7.58 15.36 7.59
CA LEU A 107 -7.53 15.60 9.03
C LEU A 107 -6.16 16.15 9.49
N ARG A 108 -5.07 15.54 9.00
CA ARG A 108 -3.71 15.93 9.37
C ARG A 108 -3.39 17.34 8.90
N VAL A 109 -3.74 17.69 7.66
CA VAL A 109 -3.50 19.03 7.12
C VAL A 109 -4.35 20.05 7.88
N SER A 110 -5.64 19.78 8.14
CA SER A 110 -6.48 20.68 8.92
C SER A 110 -5.90 20.96 10.32
N VAL A 111 -5.47 19.93 11.05
CA VAL A 111 -4.84 20.09 12.38
C VAL A 111 -3.54 20.89 12.30
N LYS A 112 -2.71 20.61 11.29
CA LYS A 112 -1.43 21.31 11.10
C LYS A 112 -1.63 22.79 10.78
N GLU A 113 -2.54 23.12 9.87
CA GLU A 113 -2.82 24.50 9.48
C GLU A 113 -3.46 25.28 10.63
N LEU A 114 -4.40 24.67 11.36
CA LEU A 114 -4.98 25.27 12.57
C LEU A 114 -3.90 25.54 13.62
N SER A 115 -3.06 24.55 13.94
CA SER A 115 -1.99 24.73 14.93
C SER A 115 -0.98 25.80 14.51
N SER A 116 -0.65 25.88 13.22
CA SER A 116 0.24 26.92 12.69
C SER A 116 -0.38 28.30 12.85
N GLY A 117 -1.66 28.46 12.46
CA GLY A 117 -2.41 29.70 12.65
C GLY A 117 -2.48 30.14 14.11
N TYR A 118 -2.84 29.23 15.02
CA TYR A 118 -2.87 29.52 16.46
C TYR A 118 -1.51 29.97 17.02
N LYS A 119 -0.41 29.34 16.58
CA LYS A 119 0.94 29.71 17.04
C LYS A 119 1.36 31.08 16.50
N GLN A 120 0.94 31.43 15.27
CA GLN A 120 1.23 32.71 14.64
C GLN A 120 0.48 33.89 15.25
N TYR A 121 -0.75 33.66 15.76
CA TYR A 121 -1.46 34.66 16.56
C TYR A 121 -0.80 34.94 17.91
N ARG A 122 -0.05 33.99 18.48
CA ARG A 122 0.60 34.13 19.79
C ARG A 122 1.94 34.86 19.76
N ILE A 123 2.49 35.16 18.58
CA ILE A 123 3.81 35.83 18.44
C ILE A 123 3.71 37.36 18.64
N PHE A 124 2.50 37.93 18.73
CA PHE A 124 2.28 39.35 19.03
C PHE A 124 1.71 39.62 20.43
N LYS A 125 1.75 38.64 21.34
CA LYS A 125 1.42 38.85 22.75
C LYS A 125 2.65 38.59 23.62
N THR A 126 3.40 39.69 23.82
CA THR A 126 4.38 40.03 24.88
C THR A 126 5.48 39.03 25.20
#